data_AF-A0A8D0G9K9-F1
#
_entry.id   AF-A0A8D0G9K9-F1
#
_cell.length_a   1.000
_cell.length_b   1.000
_cell.length_c   1.000
_cell.angle_alpha   90.00
_cell.angle_beta   90.00
_cell.angle_gamma   90.00
#
_symmetry.space_group_name_H-M   'P 1'
#
loop_
_entity.id
_entity.type
_entity.pdbx_description
1 polymer ?
#
loop_
_entity_poly.entity_id
_entity_poly.type
_entity_poly.pdbx_seq_one_letter_code
_entity_poly.pdbx_strand_id
1 'polypeptide(L)'
;MQDSIMALSGHKIRIVVKENFVYLNGDVKIITSDIIGTNGVIHFIDKILIPSELQNISSQLSKQNITDVAEAYGYKIYSKLLQDAELLPLVNNPLHQPFTMLWPTDAVFNSLSEERKKWLYHIEHRDKLAAYLKVHMIRDTKILAVNMPRFHSARTMHGSAISFSCSKTSVGELLVDNGNARIVQRHMEFNDGIAYGIDQLLEPPDLGARCDEFVTVELTETRCGLCGFEPSCPLSSVQQGESKSCFYYEKPYSRFRYSTYHHFSLTRQRQYPVFPSLRSLGRGCRRSCFSTNWVPQCCENHYGRDCQVCPGGLEAPCRNRGTCDDRMRGSGRCNCTEAFVGMACELCAPGRYGPDCKECKCTENGMCNEGLHGDGFCFCTEGWSGEHCEIPLVVKPTCSPACHPNAVCRSGNVCECSLSYEGNGRSCT
;
A
#
# COMPACT_ATOMS: atom_id res chain seq x y z
N MET A 1 -5.27 -14.61 -38.53
CA MET A 1 -3.94 -13.97 -38.52
C MET A 1 -3.98 -12.88 -37.45
N GLN A 2 -2.84 -12.51 -36.88
CA GLN A 2 -2.82 -11.45 -35.88
C GLN A 2 -2.78 -10.10 -36.60
N ASP A 3 -3.90 -9.37 -36.57
CA ASP A 3 -4.10 -8.15 -37.37
C ASP A 3 -3.37 -6.91 -36.80
N SER A 4 -2.86 -7.03 -35.57
CA SER A 4 -2.03 -6.01 -34.94
C SER A 4 -1.11 -6.59 -33.87
N ILE A 5 0.03 -5.93 -33.67
CA ILE A 5 1.00 -6.23 -32.61
C ILE A 5 1.23 -5.00 -31.75
N MET A 6 1.66 -5.18 -30.51
CA MET A 6 1.97 -4.08 -29.60
C MET A 6 3.48 -3.86 -29.54
N ALA A 7 3.93 -2.65 -29.86
CA ALA A 7 5.33 -2.25 -29.70
C ALA A 7 5.69 -2.16 -28.21
N LEU A 8 6.99 -2.21 -27.88
CA LEU A 8 7.45 -2.03 -26.49
C LEU A 8 7.01 -0.68 -25.90
N SER A 9 6.92 0.35 -26.74
CA SER A 9 6.39 1.67 -26.39
C SER A 9 4.88 1.69 -26.09
N GLY A 10 4.16 0.57 -26.26
CA GLY A 10 2.72 0.45 -26.03
C GLY A 10 1.85 0.72 -27.26
N HIS A 11 2.41 1.31 -28.31
CA HIS A 11 1.68 1.63 -29.54
C HIS A 11 1.30 0.36 -30.31
N LYS A 12 0.04 0.29 -30.76
CA LYS A 12 -0.42 -0.78 -31.64
C LYS A 12 0.05 -0.53 -33.07
N ILE A 13 0.75 -1.50 -33.64
CA ILE A 13 1.16 -1.52 -35.04
C ILE A 13 0.20 -2.44 -35.77
N ARG A 14 -0.57 -1.88 -36.71
CA ARG A 14 -1.49 -2.65 -37.55
C ARG A 14 -0.70 -3.37 -38.63
N ILE A 15 -0.98 -4.65 -38.85
CA ILE A 15 -0.35 -5.44 -39.90
C ILE A 15 -1.35 -5.58 -41.04
N VAL A 16 -0.96 -5.18 -42.25
CA VAL A 16 -1.80 -5.21 -43.44
C VAL A 16 -1.04 -5.95 -44.55
N VAL A 17 -1.63 -6.99 -45.10
CA VAL A 17 -1.04 -7.72 -46.22
C VAL A 17 -1.66 -7.22 -47.53
N LYS A 18 -0.83 -6.74 -48.46
CA LYS A 18 -1.25 -6.29 -49.80
C LYS A 18 -0.27 -6.83 -50.84
N GLU A 19 -0.77 -7.41 -51.93
CA GLU A 19 0.04 -7.81 -53.08
C GLU A 19 1.27 -8.66 -52.69
N ASN A 20 1.07 -9.61 -51.77
CA ASN A 20 2.12 -10.49 -51.21
C ASN A 20 3.23 -9.80 -50.39
N PHE A 21 3.04 -8.52 -50.05
CA PHE A 21 3.91 -7.78 -49.14
C PHE A 21 3.19 -7.45 -47.84
N VAL A 22 3.96 -7.40 -46.75
CA VAL A 22 3.47 -7.01 -45.42
C VAL A 22 3.76 -5.53 -45.20
N TYR A 23 2.71 -4.80 -44.84
CA TYR A 23 2.76 -3.39 -44.49
C TYR A 23 2.42 -3.19 -43.02
N LEU A 24 3.21 -2.37 -42.35
CA LEU A 24 2.95 -1.87 -41.00
C LEU A 24 2.23 -0.53 -41.11
N ASN A 25 1.14 -0.38 -40.35
CA ASN A 25 0.20 0.75 -40.38
C ASN A 25 -0.46 1.06 -41.74
N GLY A 26 -0.10 0.32 -42.79
CA GLY A 26 -0.65 0.41 -44.15
C GLY A 26 0.25 1.15 -45.13
N ASP A 27 1.34 1.75 -44.67
CA ASP A 27 2.22 2.66 -45.42
C ASP A 27 3.73 2.35 -45.30
N VAL A 28 4.15 1.57 -44.30
CA VAL A 28 5.55 1.12 -44.11
C VAL A 28 5.69 -0.32 -44.57
N LYS A 29 6.52 -0.57 -45.58
CA LYS A 29 6.72 -1.90 -46.17
C LYS A 29 7.86 -2.66 -45.49
N ILE A 30 7.64 -3.94 -45.20
CA ILE A 30 8.74 -4.85 -44.84
C ILE A 30 9.49 -5.25 -46.11
N ILE A 31 10.77 -4.86 -46.20
CA ILE A 31 11.67 -5.14 -47.33
C ILE A 31 12.27 -6.55 -47.22
N THR A 32 12.73 -6.90 -46.02
CA THR A 32 13.34 -8.20 -45.71
C THR A 32 12.75 -8.71 -44.41
N SER A 33 12.35 -9.97 -44.38
CA SER A 33 11.78 -10.61 -43.18
C SER A 33 12.67 -11.75 -42.68
N ASP A 34 12.38 -12.17 -41.45
CA ASP A 34 12.78 -13.48 -40.93
C ASP A 34 14.29 -13.69 -40.73
N ILE A 35 15.02 -12.61 -40.44
CA ILE A 35 16.41 -12.71 -40.03
C ILE A 35 16.46 -13.14 -38.56
N ILE A 36 16.71 -14.43 -38.33
CA ILE A 36 16.71 -15.04 -37.01
C ILE A 36 17.99 -14.65 -36.25
N GLY A 37 17.83 -14.08 -35.05
CA GLY A 37 18.87 -13.86 -34.06
C GLY A 37 18.76 -14.84 -32.89
N THR A 38 19.63 -14.68 -31.89
CA THR A 38 19.63 -15.54 -30.69
C THR A 38 18.42 -15.33 -29.78
N ASN A 39 17.83 -14.13 -29.80
CA ASN A 39 16.76 -13.71 -28.89
C ASN A 39 15.58 -13.05 -29.61
N GLY A 40 15.48 -13.17 -30.93
CA GLY A 40 14.41 -12.56 -31.70
C GLY A 40 14.57 -12.69 -33.21
N VAL A 41 13.70 -12.01 -33.94
CA VAL A 41 13.67 -11.96 -35.41
C VAL A 41 13.73 -10.50 -35.85
N ILE A 42 14.56 -10.21 -36.85
CA ILE A 42 14.73 -8.88 -37.42
C ILE A 42 13.97 -8.80 -38.75
N HIS A 43 13.22 -7.72 -38.93
CA HIS A 43 12.56 -7.35 -40.18
C HIS A 43 13.06 -5.96 -40.61
N PHE A 44 13.56 -5.82 -41.85
CA PHE A 44 13.92 -4.52 -42.41
C PHE A 44 12.69 -3.82 -42.96
N ILE A 45 12.53 -2.54 -42.63
CA ILE A 45 11.43 -1.69 -43.06
C ILE A 45 11.94 -0.53 -43.92
N ASP A 46 11.12 -0.05 -44.85
CA ASP A 46 11.47 1.03 -45.79
C ASP A 46 11.32 2.45 -45.22
N LYS A 47 10.58 2.60 -44.12
CA LYS A 47 10.28 3.88 -43.47
C LYS A 47 10.34 3.76 -41.95
N ILE A 48 10.61 4.89 -41.29
CA ILE A 48 10.62 5.00 -39.83
C ILE A 48 9.17 4.92 -39.32
N LEU A 49 8.92 4.05 -38.33
CA LEU A 49 7.66 4.02 -37.59
C LEU A 49 7.64 5.16 -36.57
N ILE A 50 6.91 6.23 -36.87
CA ILE A 50 6.70 7.36 -35.95
C ILE A 50 5.29 7.22 -35.36
N PRO A 51 5.16 7.00 -34.04
CA PRO A 51 3.85 7.04 -33.39
C PRO A 51 3.15 8.38 -33.60
N SER A 52 1.88 8.35 -33.97
CA SER A 52 1.08 9.55 -34.28
C SER A 52 1.02 10.55 -33.11
N GLU A 53 1.10 10.07 -31.86
CA GLU A 53 1.10 10.90 -30.65
C GLU A 53 2.40 11.70 -30.48
N LEU A 54 3.54 11.16 -30.95
CA LEU A 54 4.86 11.81 -30.85
C LEU A 54 5.11 12.84 -31.95
N GLN A 55 4.23 12.95 -32.95
CA GLN A 55 4.37 13.99 -33.98
C GLN A 55 4.11 15.40 -33.40
N ASN A 56 3.41 15.50 -32.25
CA ASN A 56 3.08 16.78 -31.60
C ASN A 56 3.82 17.00 -30.27
N ILE A 57 4.46 15.98 -29.69
CA ILE A 57 5.11 16.06 -28.39
C ILE A 57 6.62 16.20 -28.61
N SER A 58 7.11 17.44 -28.48
CA SER A 58 8.53 17.76 -28.58
C SER A 58 9.38 16.85 -27.69
N SER A 59 10.54 16.40 -28.21
CA SER A 59 11.55 15.61 -27.51
C SER A 59 12.17 16.28 -26.27
N GLN A 60 11.66 17.44 -25.86
CA GLN A 60 12.07 18.20 -24.68
C GLN A 60 11.28 17.87 -23.40
N LEU A 61 10.26 17.00 -23.46
CA LEU A 61 9.43 16.69 -22.28
C LEU A 61 10.14 15.87 -21.18
N SER A 62 11.21 15.13 -21.49
CA SER A 62 11.86 14.23 -20.53
C SER A 62 12.54 14.94 -19.33
N LYS A 63 12.74 16.27 -19.41
CA LYS A 63 13.26 17.09 -18.30
C LYS A 63 12.21 18.03 -17.68
N GLN A 64 10.94 17.85 -18.02
CA GLN A 64 9.86 18.69 -17.50
C GLN A 64 9.30 18.15 -16.19
N ASN A 65 8.61 19.02 -15.47
CA ASN A 65 7.95 18.66 -14.24
C ASN A 65 6.84 17.64 -14.47
N ILE A 66 6.54 16.87 -13.42
CA ILE A 66 5.53 15.82 -13.45
C ILE A 66 4.15 16.34 -13.93
N THR A 67 3.76 17.54 -13.52
CA THR A 67 2.48 18.17 -13.87
C THR A 67 2.39 18.50 -15.36
N ASP A 68 3.47 19.04 -15.93
CA ASP A 68 3.51 19.46 -17.34
C ASP A 68 3.43 18.23 -18.25
N VAL A 69 4.14 17.16 -17.89
CA VAL A 69 4.09 15.87 -18.60
C VAL A 69 2.70 15.25 -18.48
N ALA A 70 2.11 15.22 -17.27
CA ALA A 70 0.76 14.70 -17.08
C ALA A 70 -0.27 15.42 -17.96
N GLU A 71 -0.24 16.76 -17.99
CA GLU A 71 -1.18 17.54 -18.81
C GLU A 71 -0.96 17.34 -20.32
N ALA A 72 0.30 17.27 -20.78
CA ALA A 72 0.64 17.06 -22.19
C ALA A 72 0.15 15.71 -22.71
N TYR A 73 0.15 14.67 -21.87
CA TYR A 73 -0.38 13.34 -22.21
C TYR A 73 -1.87 13.17 -21.85
N GLY A 74 -2.55 14.19 -21.33
CA GLY A 74 -4.00 14.18 -21.08
C GLY A 74 -4.46 13.63 -19.73
N TYR A 75 -3.59 13.60 -18.72
CA TYR A 75 -3.88 13.20 -17.33
C TYR A 75 -4.15 14.43 -16.45
N LYS A 76 -5.08 15.27 -16.87
CA LYS A 76 -5.33 16.58 -16.24
C LYS A 76 -5.92 16.43 -14.85
N ILE A 77 -6.84 15.47 -14.67
CA ILE A 77 -7.48 15.23 -13.37
C ILE A 77 -6.41 14.74 -12.37
N TYR A 78 -5.59 13.76 -12.77
CA TYR A 78 -4.54 13.23 -11.90
C TYR A 78 -3.52 14.30 -11.50
N SER A 79 -3.06 15.13 -12.45
CA SER A 79 -2.15 16.27 -12.19
C SER A 79 -2.72 17.22 -11.13
N LYS A 80 -4.01 17.57 -11.24
CA LYS A 80 -4.69 18.42 -10.28
C LYS A 80 -4.81 17.75 -8.91
N LEU A 81 -5.13 16.46 -8.85
CA LEU A 81 -5.24 15.72 -7.58
C LEU A 81 -3.90 15.63 -6.85
N LEU A 82 -2.77 15.51 -7.57
CA LEU A 82 -1.43 15.57 -6.96
C LEU A 82 -1.15 16.91 -6.29
N GLN A 83 -1.57 18.02 -6.91
CA GLN A 83 -1.45 19.36 -6.36
C GLN A 83 -2.37 19.52 -5.14
N ASP A 84 -3.62 19.09 -5.27
CA ASP A 84 -4.63 19.16 -4.23
C ASP A 84 -4.25 18.34 -2.98
N ALA A 85 -3.62 17.18 -3.17
CA ALA A 85 -3.15 16.34 -2.06
C ALA A 85 -1.77 16.75 -1.51
N GLU A 86 -1.20 17.88 -1.98
CA GLU A 86 0.11 18.40 -1.56
C GLU A 86 1.26 17.38 -1.70
N LEU A 87 1.20 16.51 -2.72
CA LEU A 87 2.19 15.45 -2.93
C LEU A 87 3.39 15.87 -3.78
N LEU A 88 3.35 17.05 -4.42
CA LEU A 88 4.46 17.54 -5.25
C LEU A 88 5.81 17.64 -4.52
N PRO A 89 5.89 18.15 -3.27
CA PRO A 89 7.15 18.17 -2.52
C PRO A 89 7.73 16.77 -2.30
N LEU A 90 6.87 15.76 -2.12
CA LEU A 90 7.27 14.36 -1.95
C LEU A 90 7.84 13.79 -3.25
N VAL A 91 7.17 14.02 -4.38
CA VAL A 91 7.63 13.51 -5.70
C VAL A 91 8.91 14.19 -6.18
N ASN A 92 9.07 15.48 -5.87
CA ASN A 92 10.25 16.25 -6.22
C ASN A 92 11.42 16.06 -5.25
N ASN A 93 11.23 15.31 -4.16
CA ASN A 93 12.30 15.05 -3.19
C ASN A 93 13.33 14.06 -3.78
N PRO A 94 14.61 14.46 -3.91
CA PRO A 94 15.66 13.57 -4.43
C PRO A 94 15.85 12.29 -3.62
N LEU A 95 15.44 12.25 -2.35
CA LEU A 95 15.52 11.07 -1.50
C LEU A 95 14.60 9.92 -1.93
N HIS A 96 13.56 10.22 -2.70
CA HIS A 96 12.56 9.24 -3.14
C HIS A 96 12.67 8.90 -4.63
N GLN A 97 13.61 9.53 -5.33
CA GLN A 97 13.84 9.34 -6.75
C GLN A 97 14.78 8.14 -7.00
N PRO A 98 14.64 7.44 -8.14
CA PRO A 98 13.66 7.68 -9.20
C PRO A 98 12.25 7.14 -8.87
N PHE A 99 11.21 7.73 -9.47
CA PHE A 99 9.84 7.27 -9.32
C PHE A 99 9.35 6.44 -10.52
N THR A 100 8.54 5.41 -10.24
CA THR A 100 7.64 4.78 -11.20
C THR A 100 6.20 5.12 -10.81
N MET A 101 5.48 5.82 -11.67
CA MET A 101 4.11 6.27 -11.42
C MET A 101 3.10 5.52 -12.29
N LEU A 102 1.92 5.27 -11.75
CA LEU A 102 0.80 4.64 -12.44
C LEU A 102 -0.35 5.63 -12.48
N TRP A 103 -0.60 6.29 -13.61
CA TRP A 103 -1.60 7.35 -13.71
C TRP A 103 -2.93 6.82 -14.25
N PRO A 104 -4.00 6.81 -13.45
CA PRO A 104 -5.34 6.54 -13.98
C PRO A 104 -5.70 7.63 -14.98
N THR A 105 -6.23 7.22 -16.14
CA THR A 105 -6.70 8.17 -17.16
C THR A 105 -7.87 9.01 -16.66
N ASP A 106 -8.08 10.19 -17.24
CA ASP A 106 -9.21 11.06 -16.91
C ASP A 106 -10.56 10.34 -17.09
N ALA A 107 -10.65 9.38 -18.02
CA ALA A 107 -11.84 8.54 -18.21
C ALA A 107 -12.19 7.71 -16.97
N VAL A 108 -11.18 7.21 -16.24
CA VAL A 108 -11.39 6.45 -14.99
C VAL A 108 -12.07 7.34 -13.96
N PHE A 109 -11.52 8.53 -13.70
CA PHE A 109 -12.10 9.46 -12.73
C PHE A 109 -13.50 9.94 -13.13
N ASN A 110 -13.74 10.16 -14.41
CA ASN A 110 -15.04 10.55 -14.93
C ASN A 110 -16.10 9.43 -14.79
N SER A 111 -15.67 8.16 -14.84
CA SER A 111 -16.55 6.99 -14.67
C SER A 111 -16.95 6.69 -13.22
N LEU A 112 -16.32 7.32 -12.24
CA LEU A 112 -16.69 7.15 -10.82
C LEU A 112 -18.12 7.66 -10.56
N SER A 113 -18.83 7.01 -9.65
CA SER A 113 -20.16 7.48 -9.20
C SER A 113 -20.06 8.87 -8.55
N GLU A 114 -21.12 9.67 -8.64
CA GLU A 114 -21.15 11.04 -8.11
C GLU A 114 -20.91 11.10 -6.59
N GLU A 115 -21.45 10.14 -5.82
CA GLU A 115 -21.18 10.03 -4.38
C GLU A 115 -19.68 9.87 -4.10
N ARG A 116 -19.03 9.01 -4.87
CA ARG A 116 -17.59 8.75 -4.76
C ARG A 116 -16.74 9.93 -5.19
N LYS A 117 -17.11 10.64 -6.26
CA LYS A 117 -16.44 11.90 -6.64
C LYS A 117 -16.56 12.95 -5.55
N LYS A 118 -17.77 13.14 -5.01
CA LYS A 118 -18.01 14.09 -3.92
C LYS A 118 -17.19 13.74 -2.69
N TRP A 119 -17.11 12.45 -2.35
CA TRP A 119 -16.30 11.96 -1.24
C TRP A 119 -14.80 12.17 -1.51
N LEU A 120 -14.28 11.79 -2.69
CA LEU A 120 -12.85 11.84 -3.02
C LEU A 120 -12.31 13.27 -3.11
N TYR A 121 -13.13 14.20 -3.61
CA TYR A 121 -12.75 15.61 -3.80
C TYR A 121 -13.11 16.49 -2.60
N HIS A 122 -13.69 15.93 -1.54
CA HIS A 122 -14.02 16.68 -0.33
C HIS A 122 -12.75 17.13 0.41
N ILE A 123 -12.78 18.34 0.97
CA ILE A 123 -11.64 18.92 1.69
C ILE A 123 -11.26 18.11 2.94
N GLU A 124 -12.25 17.55 3.66
CA GLU A 124 -12.01 16.71 4.85
C GLU A 124 -11.41 15.35 4.51
N HIS A 125 -11.39 14.97 3.23
CA HIS A 125 -10.85 13.69 2.77
C HIS A 125 -9.51 13.82 2.04
N ARG A 126 -8.83 14.97 2.18
CA ARG A 126 -7.52 15.23 1.56
C ARG A 126 -6.46 14.19 1.94
N ASP A 127 -6.41 13.77 3.20
CA ASP A 127 -5.49 12.71 3.66
C ASP A 127 -5.81 11.36 3.00
N LYS A 128 -7.09 11.06 2.82
CA LYS A 128 -7.54 9.83 2.14
C LYS A 128 -7.19 9.89 0.66
N LEU A 129 -7.40 11.04 0.00
CA LEU A 129 -6.97 11.26 -1.38
C LEU A 129 -5.45 11.08 -1.53
N ALA A 130 -4.67 11.61 -0.59
CA ALA A 130 -3.22 11.41 -0.58
C ALA A 130 -2.85 9.93 -0.47
N ALA A 131 -3.56 9.15 0.36
CA ALA A 131 -3.38 7.70 0.43
C ALA A 131 -3.69 7.00 -0.91
N TYR A 132 -4.81 7.34 -1.56
CA TYR A 132 -5.15 6.83 -2.90
C TYR A 132 -4.05 7.12 -3.92
N LEU A 133 -3.56 8.35 -3.97
CA LEU A 133 -2.51 8.73 -4.91
C LEU A 133 -1.18 8.04 -4.59
N LYS A 134 -0.84 7.85 -3.32
CA LYS A 134 0.38 7.13 -2.90
C LYS A 134 0.41 5.67 -3.33
N VAL A 135 -0.74 4.99 -3.48
CA VAL A 135 -0.81 3.64 -4.08
C VAL A 135 -0.26 3.62 -5.50
N HIS A 136 -0.39 4.73 -6.21
CA HIS A 136 0.00 4.88 -7.60
C HIS A 136 1.46 5.32 -7.78
N MET A 137 2.25 5.37 -6.70
CA MET A 137 3.64 5.84 -6.72
C MET A 137 4.56 4.75 -6.18
N ILE A 138 5.65 4.48 -6.88
CA ILE A 138 6.70 3.57 -6.44
C ILE A 138 8.00 4.38 -6.42
N ARG A 139 8.66 4.44 -5.25
CA ARG A 139 9.91 5.19 -5.06
C ARG A 139 11.17 4.34 -5.29
N ASP A 140 12.30 5.02 -5.39
CA ASP A 140 13.66 4.46 -5.48
C ASP A 140 13.89 3.48 -6.64
N THR A 141 12.97 3.41 -7.61
CA THR A 141 13.06 2.52 -8.76
C THR A 141 12.36 3.07 -10.00
N LYS A 142 13.07 3.05 -11.14
CA LYS A 142 12.55 3.34 -12.48
C LYS A 142 12.33 2.02 -13.21
N ILE A 143 11.10 1.51 -13.18
CA ILE A 143 10.76 0.22 -13.79
C ILE A 143 10.40 0.45 -15.25
N LEU A 144 11.25 -0.04 -16.16
CA LEU A 144 10.98 -0.03 -17.60
C LEU A 144 9.97 -1.14 -17.97
N ALA A 145 9.15 -0.90 -19.00
CA ALA A 145 8.11 -1.82 -19.45
C ALA A 145 8.63 -3.25 -19.72
N VAL A 146 9.86 -3.37 -20.25
CA VAL A 146 10.51 -4.66 -20.52
C VAL A 146 10.83 -5.46 -19.25
N ASN A 147 11.02 -4.77 -18.12
CA ASN A 147 11.38 -5.35 -16.84
C ASN A 147 10.17 -5.53 -15.91
N MET A 148 9.03 -4.89 -16.18
CA MET A 148 7.82 -4.99 -15.35
C MET A 148 7.41 -6.44 -15.07
N PRO A 149 7.26 -7.35 -16.06
CA PRO A 149 6.83 -8.72 -15.79
C PRO A 149 7.85 -9.56 -15.00
N ARG A 150 9.10 -9.09 -14.89
CA ARG A 150 10.15 -9.75 -14.08
C ARG A 150 10.11 -9.31 -12.62
N PHE A 151 9.35 -8.27 -12.30
CA PHE A 151 9.13 -7.80 -10.95
C PHE A 151 8.00 -8.60 -10.31
N HIS A 152 8.31 -9.37 -9.26
CA HIS A 152 7.29 -10.15 -8.52
C HIS A 152 6.27 -9.23 -7.86
N SER A 153 6.76 -8.22 -7.13
CA SER A 153 5.95 -7.20 -6.48
C SER A 153 6.78 -5.95 -6.23
N ALA A 154 6.16 -4.78 -6.31
CA ALA A 154 6.75 -3.51 -5.93
C ALA A 154 5.94 -2.88 -4.80
N ARG A 155 6.62 -2.29 -3.82
CA ARG A 155 5.96 -1.57 -2.72
C ARG A 155 5.65 -0.15 -3.14
N THR A 156 4.41 0.28 -2.96
CA THR A 156 3.94 1.63 -3.29
C THR A 156 4.27 2.61 -2.16
N MET A 157 4.11 3.92 -2.40
CA MET A 157 4.25 4.97 -1.38
C MET A 157 3.16 4.91 -0.31
N HIS A 158 2.08 4.15 -0.54
CA HIS A 158 1.08 3.85 0.48
C HIS A 158 1.55 2.73 1.43
N GLY A 159 2.49 1.89 0.98
CA GLY A 159 3.03 0.76 1.73
C GLY A 159 2.50 -0.60 1.26
N SER A 160 1.38 -0.61 0.54
CA SER A 160 0.83 -1.81 -0.10
C SER A 160 1.70 -2.27 -1.28
N ALA A 161 1.67 -3.57 -1.58
CA ALA A 161 2.42 -4.16 -2.68
C ALA A 161 1.54 -4.32 -3.92
N ILE A 162 2.10 -4.02 -5.10
CA ILE A 162 1.47 -4.20 -6.40
C ILE A 162 2.30 -5.16 -7.25
N SER A 163 1.64 -6.01 -8.03
CA SER A 163 2.28 -6.96 -8.93
C SER A 163 2.17 -6.50 -10.39
N PHE A 164 3.06 -6.99 -11.24
CA PHE A 164 3.03 -6.74 -12.68
C PHE A 164 3.03 -8.07 -13.43
N SER A 165 2.24 -8.17 -14.50
CA SER A 165 2.19 -9.40 -15.31
C SER A 165 1.90 -9.09 -16.78
N CYS A 166 2.14 -10.07 -17.65
CA CYS A 166 1.70 -10.01 -19.04
C CYS A 166 0.30 -10.61 -19.17
N SER A 167 -0.52 -10.04 -20.05
CA SER A 167 -1.77 -10.67 -20.45
C SER A 167 -1.51 -12.02 -21.11
N LYS A 168 -2.34 -13.02 -20.76
CA LYS A 168 -2.30 -14.36 -21.37
C LYS A 168 -3.03 -14.41 -22.72
N THR A 169 -3.92 -13.45 -22.99
CA THR A 169 -4.78 -13.42 -24.17
C THR A 169 -4.28 -12.43 -25.22
N SER A 170 -3.72 -11.30 -24.79
CA SER A 170 -3.28 -10.22 -25.67
C SER A 170 -1.77 -10.04 -25.59
N VAL A 171 -1.05 -10.47 -26.63
CA VAL A 171 0.42 -10.38 -26.68
C VAL A 171 0.87 -8.93 -26.57
N GLY A 172 1.75 -8.66 -25.60
CA GLY A 172 2.35 -7.35 -25.36
C GLY A 172 1.56 -6.45 -24.40
N GLU A 173 0.33 -6.82 -24.01
CA GLU A 173 -0.41 -6.10 -22.97
C GLU A 173 0.18 -6.38 -21.59
N LEU A 174 0.34 -5.31 -20.80
CA LEU A 174 0.84 -5.34 -19.43
C LEU A 174 -0.30 -5.07 -18.47
N LEU A 175 -0.34 -5.86 -17.41
CA LEU A 175 -1.35 -5.83 -16.37
C LEU A 175 -0.70 -5.46 -15.04
N VAL A 176 -1.44 -4.73 -14.22
CA VAL A 176 -1.06 -4.29 -12.88
C VAL A 176 -2.00 -4.90 -11.86
N ASP A 177 -1.47 -5.19 -10.68
CA ASP A 177 -2.19 -5.66 -9.50
C ASP A 177 -3.06 -6.88 -9.81
N ASN A 178 -2.40 -7.99 -10.12
CA ASN A 178 -3.05 -9.28 -10.42
C ASN A 178 -4.07 -9.25 -11.58
N GLY A 179 -4.01 -8.25 -12.46
CA GLY A 179 -4.94 -8.12 -13.59
C GLY A 179 -6.05 -7.11 -13.40
N ASN A 180 -6.06 -6.38 -12.28
CA ASN A 180 -7.09 -5.38 -11.97
C ASN A 180 -7.03 -4.17 -12.90
N ALA A 181 -5.86 -3.79 -13.39
CA ALA A 181 -5.70 -2.67 -14.31
C ALA A 181 -4.82 -3.04 -15.50
N ARG A 182 -5.10 -2.45 -16.68
CA ARG A 182 -4.27 -2.57 -17.88
C ARG A 182 -3.47 -1.29 -18.09
N ILE A 183 -2.20 -1.44 -18.47
CA ILE A 183 -1.36 -0.31 -18.90
C ILE A 183 -1.74 0.07 -20.33
N VAL A 184 -2.33 1.25 -20.49
CA VAL A 184 -2.79 1.81 -21.77
C VAL A 184 -1.81 2.77 -22.42
N GLN A 185 -0.93 3.40 -21.64
CA GLN A 185 0.09 4.31 -22.14
C GLN A 185 1.43 4.08 -21.41
N ARG A 186 2.54 4.22 -22.13
CA ARG A 186 3.88 3.88 -21.63
C ARG A 186 4.87 4.96 -22.00
N HIS A 187 6.03 4.92 -21.35
CA HIS A 187 7.19 5.74 -21.70
C HIS A 187 6.96 7.25 -21.53
N MET A 188 6.16 7.63 -20.53
CA MET A 188 5.98 9.02 -20.14
C MET A 188 7.06 9.39 -19.12
N GLU A 189 8.23 9.83 -19.58
CA GLU A 189 9.32 10.24 -18.70
C GLU A 189 9.15 11.68 -18.21
N PHE A 190 9.44 11.91 -16.93
CA PHE A 190 9.41 13.22 -16.28
C PHE A 190 10.54 13.27 -15.24
N ASN A 191 11.30 14.37 -15.15
CA ASN A 191 12.46 14.49 -14.25
C ASN A 191 13.31 13.18 -14.20
N ASP A 192 13.46 12.58 -13.02
CA ASP A 192 14.15 11.30 -12.81
C ASP A 192 13.19 10.08 -12.75
N GLY A 193 11.93 10.24 -13.14
CA GLY A 193 10.89 9.22 -13.07
C GLY A 193 10.34 8.74 -14.43
N ILE A 194 9.43 7.78 -14.37
CA ILE A 194 8.63 7.29 -15.50
C ILE A 194 7.20 7.06 -15.06
N ALA A 195 6.23 7.40 -15.91
CA ALA A 195 4.83 7.17 -15.71
C ALA A 195 4.24 6.19 -16.74
N TYR A 196 3.20 5.49 -16.29
CA TYR A 196 2.40 4.58 -17.08
C TYR A 196 0.93 4.89 -16.90
N GLY A 197 0.21 5.05 -18.00
CA GLY A 197 -1.22 5.25 -17.99
C GLY A 197 -1.95 3.95 -17.71
N ILE A 198 -2.91 3.96 -16.80
CA ILE A 198 -3.76 2.80 -16.46
C ILE A 198 -5.24 3.10 -16.67
N ASP A 199 -6.01 2.07 -17.00
CA ASP A 199 -7.44 2.17 -17.30
C ASP A 199 -8.36 1.88 -16.10
N GLN A 200 -7.80 1.73 -14.91
CA GLN A 200 -8.54 1.54 -13.65
C GLN A 200 -7.84 2.29 -12.52
N LEU A 201 -8.62 2.64 -11.48
CA LEU A 201 -8.08 3.22 -10.25
C LEU A 201 -7.65 2.08 -9.33
N LEU A 202 -6.41 2.10 -8.82
CA LEU A 202 -5.92 1.08 -7.89
C LEU A 202 -6.38 1.40 -6.47
N GLU A 203 -7.09 0.44 -5.86
CA GLU A 203 -7.71 0.61 -4.54
C GLU A 203 -7.50 -0.66 -3.71
N PRO A 204 -6.35 -0.78 -3.02
CA PRO A 204 -6.07 -1.95 -2.22
C PRO A 204 -7.01 -2.00 -0.99
N PRO A 205 -7.28 -3.19 -0.44
CA PRO A 205 -8.22 -3.35 0.67
C PRO A 205 -7.72 -2.71 1.99
N ASP A 206 -6.42 -2.47 2.11
CA ASP A 206 -5.79 -1.82 3.28
C ASP A 206 -5.70 -0.29 3.14
N LEU A 207 -6.48 0.31 2.25
CA LEU A 207 -6.43 1.75 2.02
C LEU A 207 -6.92 2.53 3.24
N GLY A 208 -6.05 3.41 3.75
CA GLY A 208 -6.31 4.17 4.97
C GLY A 208 -5.97 3.41 6.26
N ALA A 209 -5.47 2.17 6.14
CA ALA A 209 -5.00 1.39 7.28
C ALA A 209 -3.53 1.64 7.63
N ARG A 210 -2.74 2.16 6.67
CA ARG A 210 -1.30 2.40 6.81
C ARG A 210 -1.00 3.88 7.03
N CYS A 211 -0.27 4.15 8.10
CA CYS A 211 0.23 5.47 8.48
C CYS A 211 1.76 5.46 8.52
N ASP A 212 2.36 4.78 7.54
CA ASP A 212 3.79 4.60 7.40
C ASP A 212 4.54 5.94 7.41
N GLU A 213 5.66 6.00 8.13
CA GLU A 213 6.47 7.20 8.27
C GLU A 213 7.86 7.04 7.66
N PHE A 214 8.45 8.17 7.26
CA PHE A 214 9.80 8.26 6.75
C PHE A 214 10.69 8.95 7.77
N VAL A 215 11.66 8.21 8.30
CA VAL A 215 12.65 8.76 9.23
C VAL A 215 13.95 9.01 8.46
N THR A 216 14.37 10.28 8.40
CA THR A 216 15.66 10.64 7.83
C THR A 216 16.77 10.49 8.87
N VAL A 217 17.81 9.75 8.52
CA VAL A 217 18.98 9.52 9.38
C VAL A 217 20.24 10.01 8.68
N GLU A 218 21.09 10.72 9.42
CA GLU A 218 22.42 11.09 8.93
C GLU A 218 23.35 9.86 8.97
N LEU A 219 24.00 9.58 7.86
CA LEU A 219 25.03 8.55 7.76
C LEU A 219 26.33 9.08 8.35
N THR A 220 26.74 8.52 9.48
CA THR A 220 27.97 8.89 10.18
C THR A 220 29.23 8.31 9.53
N GLU A 221 29.12 7.14 8.89
CA GLU A 221 30.23 6.41 8.27
C GLU A 221 30.46 6.75 6.79
N THR A 222 30.34 8.03 6.42
CA THR A 222 30.62 8.47 5.05
C THR A 222 32.12 8.61 4.81
N ARG A 223 32.56 8.26 3.59
CA ARG A 223 34.00 8.27 3.24
C ARG A 223 34.54 9.69 3.30
N CYS A 224 35.66 9.84 4.00
CA CYS A 224 36.42 11.09 4.08
C CYS A 224 37.38 11.21 2.90
N GLY A 225 37.45 12.37 2.26
CA GLY A 225 38.37 12.66 1.16
C GLY A 225 38.90 14.09 1.19
N LEU A 226 39.52 14.52 0.10
CA LEU A 226 40.00 15.90 -0.04
C LEU A 226 38.80 16.86 -0.12
N CYS A 227 38.85 17.97 0.63
CA CYS A 227 37.82 19.01 0.56
C CYS A 227 37.75 19.60 -0.86
N GLY A 228 36.54 19.75 -1.40
CA GLY A 228 36.29 20.13 -2.81
C GLY A 228 36.26 18.95 -3.80
N PHE A 229 36.73 17.76 -3.38
CA PHE A 229 36.65 16.51 -4.12
C PHE A 229 36.15 15.37 -3.22
N GLU A 230 35.21 15.68 -2.33
CA GLU A 230 34.68 14.71 -1.39
C GLU A 230 34.04 13.55 -2.16
N PRO A 231 34.08 12.31 -1.63
CA PRO A 231 33.33 11.20 -2.20
C PRO A 231 31.83 11.48 -2.26
N SER A 232 31.15 11.01 -3.31
CA SER A 232 29.68 11.09 -3.40
C SER A 232 29.03 10.29 -2.28
N CYS A 233 27.81 10.68 -1.92
CA CYS A 233 27.02 9.91 -0.97
C CYS A 233 26.79 8.48 -1.49
N PRO A 234 26.74 7.47 -0.60
CA PRO A 234 26.44 6.11 -1.00
C PRO A 234 25.05 6.02 -1.66
N LEU A 235 24.83 4.94 -2.43
CA LEU A 235 23.53 4.64 -3.03
C LEU A 235 22.42 4.73 -1.96
N SER A 236 21.23 5.24 -2.35
CA SER A 236 20.08 5.53 -1.48
C SER A 236 20.31 6.58 -0.38
N SER A 237 21.27 7.50 -0.58
CA SER A 237 21.46 8.66 0.29
C SER A 237 21.79 9.92 -0.50
N VAL A 238 21.37 11.07 0.02
CA VAL A 238 21.54 12.38 -0.62
C VAL A 238 22.29 13.31 0.31
N GLN A 239 23.14 14.16 -0.25
CA GLN A 239 23.83 15.19 0.51
C GLN A 239 22.82 16.26 0.95
N GLN A 240 22.79 16.57 2.24
CA GLN A 240 22.06 17.73 2.76
C GLN A 240 23.00 18.62 3.57
N GLY A 241 22.98 19.92 3.28
CA GLY A 241 23.85 20.90 3.93
C GLY A 241 25.32 20.80 3.52
N GLU A 242 26.17 21.41 4.33
CA GLU A 242 27.61 21.54 4.05
C GLU A 242 28.39 20.26 4.38
N SER A 243 29.54 20.11 3.72
CA SER A 243 30.51 19.05 4.02
C SER A 243 31.09 19.24 5.42
N LYS A 244 31.19 18.15 6.19
CA LYS A 244 31.78 18.16 7.54
C LYS A 244 33.26 17.80 7.48
N SER A 245 34.04 18.36 8.39
CA SER A 245 35.45 18.00 8.55
C SER A 245 35.60 16.57 9.08
N CYS A 246 36.63 15.89 8.59
CA CYS A 246 36.94 14.52 8.98
C CYS A 246 38.44 14.25 8.84
N PHE A 247 38.87 13.09 9.31
CA PHE A 247 40.24 12.62 9.17
C PHE A 247 40.29 11.39 8.29
N TYR A 248 41.26 11.32 7.39
CA TYR A 248 41.49 10.15 6.55
C TYR A 248 42.98 9.80 6.52
N TYR A 249 43.26 8.51 6.30
CA TYR A 249 44.63 8.06 6.10
C TYR A 249 45.02 8.35 4.65
N GLU A 250 45.99 9.24 4.45
CA GLU A 250 46.58 9.44 3.13
C GLU A 250 47.22 8.12 2.69
N LYS A 251 46.75 7.57 1.57
CA LYS A 251 47.49 6.48 0.93
C LYS A 251 48.82 7.07 0.46
N PRO A 252 49.98 6.45 0.75
CA PRO A 252 51.24 6.90 0.19
C PRO A 252 51.10 6.82 -1.33
N TYR A 253 51.08 7.98 -1.99
CA TYR A 253 51.09 8.07 -3.44
C TYR A 253 52.24 7.21 -3.96
N SER A 254 51.95 6.09 -4.62
CA SER A 254 52.89 5.54 -5.59
C SER A 254 52.97 6.59 -6.70
N ARG A 255 54.00 7.44 -6.65
CA ARG A 255 54.33 8.37 -7.72
C ARG A 255 54.33 7.58 -9.03
N PHE A 256 53.31 7.76 -9.86
CA PHE A 256 53.40 7.43 -11.27
C PHE A 256 54.50 8.34 -11.83
N ARG A 257 55.75 7.83 -11.86
CA ARG A 257 56.78 8.40 -12.72
C ARG A 257 56.33 8.12 -14.15
N TYR A 258 55.97 9.16 -14.89
CA TYR A 258 56.11 9.11 -16.33
C TYR A 258 57.58 8.79 -16.63
N SER A 259 57.84 7.56 -17.06
CA SER A 259 59.16 7.17 -17.57
C SER A 259 59.26 7.67 -18.99
N THR A 260 59.81 8.87 -19.16
CA THR A 260 60.45 9.23 -20.42
C THR A 260 61.88 8.68 -20.38
N TYR A 261 62.20 7.85 -21.36
CA TYR A 261 63.53 7.35 -21.63
C TYR A 261 64.53 8.51 -21.72
N HIS A 262 65.62 8.47 -20.97
CA HIS A 262 66.98 8.78 -21.48
C HIS A 262 68.06 8.34 -20.48
N HIS A 263 68.72 7.27 -20.90
CA HIS A 263 70.10 6.80 -20.73
C HIS A 263 71.20 7.68 -20.07
N PHE A 264 72.13 6.95 -19.45
CA PHE A 264 73.54 7.25 -19.04
C PHE A 264 73.85 7.71 -17.59
N SER A 265 74.23 6.70 -16.80
CA SER A 265 75.54 6.54 -16.14
C SER A 265 75.90 7.18 -14.78
N LEU A 266 76.25 6.23 -13.89
CA LEU A 266 77.37 6.18 -12.96
C LEU A 266 77.21 6.73 -11.52
N THR A 267 77.24 5.74 -10.62
CA THR A 267 77.80 5.70 -9.26
C THR A 267 76.88 5.88 -8.05
N ARG A 268 77.17 4.98 -7.09
CA ARG A 268 76.81 4.91 -5.67
C ARG A 268 75.44 4.36 -5.30
N GLN A 269 75.45 3.06 -5.03
CA GLN A 269 74.59 2.40 -4.05
C GLN A 269 74.49 3.25 -2.77
N ARG A 270 73.29 3.77 -2.50
CA ARG A 270 72.83 4.04 -1.13
C ARG A 270 71.54 3.27 -0.93
N GLN A 271 71.69 2.17 -0.21
CA GLN A 271 70.61 1.41 0.40
C GLN A 271 70.00 2.32 1.47
N TYR A 272 68.91 3.00 1.15
CA TYR A 272 68.12 3.70 2.15
C TYR A 272 67.19 2.67 2.82
N PRO A 273 67.04 2.71 4.16
CA PRO A 273 66.15 1.79 4.85
C PRO A 273 64.72 2.04 4.37
N VAL A 274 63.98 0.97 4.06
CA VAL A 274 62.53 1.04 3.90
C VAL A 274 61.96 1.31 5.28
N PHE A 275 61.86 2.59 5.64
CA PHE A 275 61.04 3.02 6.77
C PHE A 275 59.58 2.68 6.44
N PRO A 276 58.82 2.03 7.34
CA PRO A 276 57.39 1.92 7.17
C PRO A 276 56.85 3.35 7.17
N SER A 277 56.31 3.79 6.04
CA SER A 277 55.72 5.11 5.92
C SER A 277 54.65 5.27 7.01
N LEU A 278 54.93 6.15 7.98
CA LEU A 278 53.93 6.65 8.91
C LEU A 278 52.74 7.12 8.06
N ARG A 279 51.57 6.49 8.25
CA ARG A 279 50.32 7.00 7.68
C ARG A 279 50.05 8.35 8.33
N SER A 280 50.30 9.46 7.62
CA SER A 280 49.86 10.78 8.06
C SER A 280 48.33 10.79 8.11
N LEU A 281 47.79 11.17 9.27
CA LEU A 281 46.36 11.43 9.41
C LEU A 281 46.09 12.81 8.80
N GLY A 282 45.61 12.83 7.56
CA GLY A 282 45.26 14.06 6.85
C GLY A 282 43.90 14.59 7.30
N ARG A 283 43.76 15.93 7.36
CA ARG A 283 42.44 16.57 7.46
C ARG A 283 41.77 16.56 6.10
N GLY A 284 40.52 16.12 6.06
CA GLY A 284 39.69 16.08 4.86
C GLY A 284 38.26 16.52 5.16
N CYS A 285 37.40 16.35 4.16
CA CYS A 285 35.98 16.61 4.25
C CYS A 285 35.18 15.38 3.83
N ARG A 286 34.02 15.21 4.46
CA ARG A 286 33.02 14.20 4.10
C ARG A 286 31.70 14.88 3.86
N ARG A 287 30.91 14.38 2.91
CA ARG A 287 29.54 14.86 2.70
C ARG A 287 28.66 14.45 3.86
N SER A 288 27.78 15.37 4.28
CA SER A 288 26.68 15.12 5.20
C SER A 288 25.57 14.40 4.44
N CYS A 289 25.64 13.06 4.43
CA CYS A 289 24.73 12.22 3.65
C CYS A 289 23.58 11.76 4.54
N PHE A 290 22.35 11.90 4.05
CA PHE A 290 21.15 11.46 4.73
C PHE A 290 20.48 10.35 3.93
N SER A 291 19.99 9.34 4.64
CA SER A 291 19.16 8.28 4.06
C SER A 291 17.80 8.26 4.72
N THR A 292 16.79 7.79 4.01
CA THR A 292 15.41 7.75 4.50
C THR A 292 15.00 6.31 4.77
N ASN A 293 14.76 6.00 6.03
CA ASN A 293 14.25 4.71 6.43
C ASN A 293 12.73 4.72 6.40
N TRP A 294 12.16 3.67 5.81
CA TRP A 294 10.72 3.42 5.86
C TRP A 294 10.38 2.74 7.18
N VAL A 295 9.52 3.36 7.98
CA VAL A 295 9.00 2.78 9.23
C VAL A 295 7.54 2.39 9.01
N PRO A 296 7.23 1.09 8.81
CA PRO A 296 5.85 0.64 8.65
C PRO A 296 5.06 0.89 9.93
N GLN A 297 3.87 1.46 9.80
CA GLN A 297 2.96 1.78 10.90
C GLN A 297 1.52 1.58 10.44
N CYS A 298 0.69 1.03 11.33
CA CYS A 298 -0.76 1.05 11.12
C CYS A 298 -1.32 2.34 11.69
N CYS A 299 -2.32 2.88 11.03
CA CYS A 299 -3.13 3.95 11.58
C CYS A 299 -3.88 3.46 12.83
N GLU A 300 -4.41 4.41 13.60
CA GLU A 300 -5.27 4.08 14.75
C GLU A 300 -6.41 3.14 14.34
N ASN A 301 -6.81 2.26 15.26
CA ASN A 301 -7.85 1.25 15.04
C ASN A 301 -7.52 0.20 13.96
N HIS A 302 -6.25 0.08 13.58
CA HIS A 302 -5.75 -0.98 12.73
C HIS A 302 -4.58 -1.71 13.39
N TYR A 303 -4.48 -3.02 13.19
CA TYR A 303 -3.53 -3.85 13.92
C TYR A 303 -2.82 -4.89 13.05
N GLY A 304 -1.69 -5.38 13.57
CA GLY A 304 -0.91 -6.44 12.94
C GLY A 304 -0.09 -5.98 11.73
N ARG A 305 0.51 -6.93 11.02
CA ARG A 305 1.43 -6.65 9.89
C ARG A 305 0.71 -6.12 8.65
N ASP A 306 -0.53 -6.55 8.47
CA ASP A 306 -1.37 -6.20 7.34
C ASP A 306 -2.32 -5.03 7.66
N CYS A 307 -2.20 -4.44 8.86
CA CYS A 307 -3.05 -3.36 9.34
C CYS A 307 -4.54 -3.67 9.17
N GLN A 308 -4.99 -4.77 9.76
CA GLN A 308 -6.39 -5.17 9.73
C GLN A 308 -7.22 -4.24 10.62
N VAL A 309 -8.46 -3.95 10.22
CA VAL A 309 -9.39 -3.13 11.00
C VAL A 309 -9.72 -3.82 12.33
N CYS A 310 -9.71 -3.07 13.42
CA CYS A 310 -10.13 -3.57 14.73
C CYS A 310 -11.57 -4.12 14.72
N PRO A 311 -11.88 -5.14 15.55
CA PRO A 311 -13.24 -5.67 15.66
C PRO A 311 -14.25 -4.56 15.98
N GLY A 312 -15.44 -4.60 15.38
CA GLY A 312 -16.45 -3.54 15.49
C GLY A 312 -16.41 -2.49 14.37
N GLY A 313 -15.34 -2.46 13.57
CA GLY A 313 -15.19 -1.59 12.39
C GLY A 313 -14.56 -0.24 12.73
N LEU A 314 -14.37 0.61 11.70
CA LEU A 314 -13.69 1.90 11.82
C LEU A 314 -14.52 2.98 12.53
N GLU A 315 -15.85 2.94 12.38
CA GLU A 315 -16.75 3.93 12.98
C GLU A 315 -16.98 3.68 14.47
N ALA A 316 -16.85 2.43 14.91
CA ALA A 316 -17.08 2.01 16.29
C ALA A 316 -16.15 0.84 16.67
N PRO A 317 -14.83 1.07 16.77
CA PRO A 317 -13.87 0.04 17.18
C PRO A 317 -14.26 -0.47 18.58
N CYS A 318 -14.28 -1.79 18.73
CA CYS A 318 -14.79 -2.49 19.92
C CYS A 318 -16.19 -1.98 20.35
N ARG A 319 -17.03 -1.61 19.37
CA ARG A 319 -18.36 -1.02 19.54
C ARG A 319 -18.39 0.23 20.43
N ASN A 320 -17.27 0.94 20.58
CA ASN A 320 -17.07 2.04 21.53
C ASN A 320 -17.28 1.61 23.00
N ARG A 321 -17.15 0.31 23.30
CA ARG A 321 -17.37 -0.30 24.63
C ARG A 321 -16.09 -0.97 25.16
N GLY A 322 -14.95 -0.68 24.54
CA GLY A 322 -13.64 -1.19 24.90
C GLY A 322 -12.53 -0.49 24.12
N THR A 323 -11.28 -0.90 24.38
CA THR A 323 -10.10 -0.40 23.66
C THR A 323 -9.47 -1.52 22.83
N CYS A 324 -9.07 -1.23 21.59
CA CYS A 324 -8.40 -2.19 20.73
C CYS A 324 -6.88 -2.17 20.98
N ASP A 325 -6.25 -3.35 21.07
CA ASP A 325 -4.80 -3.49 20.98
C ASP A 325 -4.34 -3.31 19.52
N ASP A 326 -4.19 -2.05 19.13
CA ASP A 326 -3.92 -1.62 17.76
C ASP A 326 -2.43 -1.42 17.44
N ARG A 327 -2.12 -0.86 16.27
CA ARG A 327 -0.78 -0.67 15.69
C ARG A 327 -0.14 -1.95 15.16
N MET A 328 1.04 -1.80 14.53
CA MET A 328 1.78 -2.88 13.86
C MET A 328 2.09 -4.11 14.73
N ARG A 329 2.24 -3.93 16.04
CA ARG A 329 2.51 -5.01 17.01
C ARG A 329 1.25 -5.44 17.77
N GLY A 330 0.14 -4.72 17.60
CA GLY A 330 -1.12 -5.03 18.23
C GLY A 330 -1.70 -6.34 17.74
N SER A 331 -2.37 -7.04 18.65
CA SER A 331 -3.07 -8.29 18.39
C SER A 331 -4.50 -8.11 17.85
N GLY A 332 -5.05 -6.89 17.91
CA GLY A 332 -6.42 -6.59 17.54
C GLY A 332 -7.45 -7.01 18.58
N ARG A 333 -7.01 -7.49 19.74
CA ARG A 333 -7.89 -7.89 20.83
C ARG A 333 -8.56 -6.65 21.43
N CYS A 334 -9.88 -6.68 21.53
CA CYS A 334 -10.64 -5.69 22.29
C CYS A 334 -10.56 -5.99 23.79
N ASN A 335 -10.13 -4.99 24.57
CA ASN A 335 -10.26 -4.96 26.02
C ASN A 335 -11.60 -4.30 26.37
N CYS A 336 -12.61 -5.13 26.63
CA CYS A 336 -13.98 -4.67 26.89
C CYS A 336 -14.13 -4.08 28.28
N THR A 337 -15.02 -3.09 28.41
CA THR A 337 -15.50 -2.62 29.72
C THR A 337 -16.26 -3.73 30.44
N GLU A 338 -16.27 -3.71 31.79
CA GLU A 338 -16.72 -4.85 32.62
C GLU A 338 -18.12 -5.42 32.29
N ALA A 339 -19.01 -4.60 31.74
CA ALA A 339 -20.37 -5.02 31.39
C ALA A 339 -20.47 -5.75 30.05
N PHE A 340 -19.41 -5.77 29.24
CA PHE A 340 -19.42 -6.27 27.86
C PHE A 340 -18.36 -7.36 27.63
N VAL A 341 -18.70 -8.30 26.76
CA VAL A 341 -17.84 -9.41 26.32
C VAL A 341 -17.99 -9.64 24.81
N GLY A 342 -17.19 -10.55 24.26
CA GLY A 342 -17.13 -10.81 22.82
C GLY A 342 -15.86 -10.28 22.18
N MET A 343 -15.67 -10.55 20.89
CA MET A 343 -14.44 -10.15 20.18
C MET A 343 -14.41 -8.64 19.89
N ALA A 344 -15.58 -8.02 19.78
CA ALA A 344 -15.81 -6.61 19.51
C ALA A 344 -16.59 -5.92 20.64
N CYS A 345 -16.68 -6.53 21.83
CA CYS A 345 -17.50 -6.05 22.94
C CYS A 345 -18.99 -5.89 22.58
N GLU A 346 -19.47 -6.84 21.78
CA GLU A 346 -20.81 -6.85 21.17
C GLU A 346 -21.87 -7.54 22.02
N LEU A 347 -21.46 -8.30 23.05
CA LEU A 347 -22.35 -9.04 23.93
C LEU A 347 -22.33 -8.46 25.35
N CYS A 348 -23.44 -8.60 26.07
CA CYS A 348 -23.44 -8.37 27.51
C CYS A 348 -22.68 -9.48 28.22
N ALA A 349 -21.96 -9.14 29.29
CA ALA A 349 -21.47 -10.15 30.22
C ALA A 349 -22.67 -10.93 30.82
N PRO A 350 -22.50 -12.22 31.19
CA PRO A 350 -23.58 -13.02 31.78
C PRO A 350 -24.25 -12.32 32.96
N GLY A 351 -25.59 -12.43 33.06
CA GLY A 351 -26.38 -11.77 34.10
C GLY A 351 -26.63 -10.28 33.86
N ARG A 352 -26.50 -9.79 32.62
CA ARG A 352 -26.75 -8.39 32.25
C ARG A 352 -27.67 -8.27 31.03
N TYR A 353 -28.46 -7.20 30.97
CA TYR A 353 -29.49 -7.01 29.95
C TYR A 353 -29.56 -5.57 29.39
N GLY A 354 -30.15 -5.45 28.21
CA GLY A 354 -30.43 -4.20 27.54
C GLY A 354 -29.22 -3.58 26.83
N PRO A 355 -29.40 -2.43 26.16
CA PRO A 355 -28.37 -1.79 25.33
C PRO A 355 -27.16 -1.30 26.14
N ASP A 356 -27.33 -1.09 27.45
CA ASP A 356 -26.28 -0.66 28.37
C ASP A 356 -25.76 -1.80 29.25
N CYS A 357 -26.24 -3.03 29.05
CA CYS A 357 -25.90 -4.21 29.85
C CYS A 357 -25.99 -3.95 31.36
N LYS A 358 -27.19 -3.54 31.79
CA LYS A 358 -27.52 -3.36 33.21
C LYS A 358 -27.57 -4.72 33.90
N GLU A 359 -27.21 -4.75 35.17
CA GLU A 359 -27.21 -5.98 35.95
C GLU A 359 -28.64 -6.49 36.20
N CYS A 360 -28.83 -7.79 35.99
CA CYS A 360 -30.05 -8.49 36.35
C CYS A 360 -30.18 -8.53 37.88
N LYS A 361 -31.38 -8.20 38.38
CA LYS A 361 -31.67 -8.20 39.82
C LYS A 361 -32.41 -9.45 40.30
N CYS A 362 -32.59 -10.44 39.43
CA CYS A 362 -33.28 -11.68 39.76
C CYS A 362 -32.54 -12.43 40.88
N THR A 363 -33.30 -13.01 41.80
CA THR A 363 -32.76 -13.96 42.78
C THR A 363 -32.40 -15.29 42.11
N GLU A 364 -31.70 -16.18 42.82
CA GLU A 364 -31.36 -17.55 42.35
C GLU A 364 -32.58 -18.40 41.96
N ASN A 365 -33.79 -17.95 42.33
CA ASN A 365 -35.06 -18.61 42.06
C ASN A 365 -35.71 -18.19 40.73
N GLY A 366 -35.02 -17.42 39.88
CA GLY A 366 -35.53 -16.99 38.58
C GLY A 366 -34.45 -16.84 37.53
N MET A 367 -34.85 -16.93 36.27
CA MET A 367 -33.98 -16.71 35.11
C MET A 367 -34.22 -15.31 34.54
N CYS A 368 -33.15 -14.53 34.37
CA CYS A 368 -33.25 -13.20 33.78
C CYS A 368 -33.33 -13.28 32.25
N ASN A 369 -34.15 -12.44 31.64
CA ASN A 369 -34.10 -12.16 30.21
C ASN A 369 -32.89 -11.26 29.90
N GLU A 370 -31.73 -11.91 29.77
CA GLU A 370 -30.42 -11.28 29.59
C GLU A 370 -30.07 -10.97 28.11
N GLY A 371 -28.94 -10.31 27.89
CA GLY A 371 -28.43 -9.96 26.57
C GLY A 371 -28.85 -8.57 26.10
N LEU A 372 -28.30 -8.14 24.95
CA LEU A 372 -28.42 -6.77 24.45
C LEU A 372 -29.87 -6.35 24.15
N HIS A 373 -30.72 -7.31 23.78
CA HIS A 373 -32.14 -7.13 23.51
C HIS A 373 -33.04 -7.58 24.67
N GLY A 374 -32.45 -8.09 25.75
CA GLY A 374 -33.17 -8.48 26.96
C GLY A 374 -33.74 -7.26 27.66
N ASP A 375 -34.91 -7.43 28.28
CA ASP A 375 -35.59 -6.40 29.08
C ASP A 375 -35.32 -6.54 30.58
N GLY A 376 -34.59 -7.58 30.99
CA GLY A 376 -34.26 -7.85 32.40
C GLY A 376 -35.37 -8.49 33.20
N PHE A 377 -36.46 -8.92 32.55
CA PHE A 377 -37.55 -9.61 33.20
C PHE A 377 -37.08 -10.91 33.85
N CYS A 378 -37.51 -11.15 35.10
CA CYS A 378 -37.17 -12.34 35.86
C CYS A 378 -38.28 -13.41 35.72
N PHE A 379 -37.98 -14.48 34.99
CA PHE A 379 -38.87 -15.63 34.89
C PHE A 379 -38.70 -16.56 36.10
N CYS A 380 -39.65 -16.53 37.03
CA CYS A 380 -39.56 -17.26 38.30
C CYS A 380 -39.82 -18.75 38.15
N THR A 381 -39.05 -19.55 38.87
CA THR A 381 -39.22 -21.01 39.02
C THR A 381 -40.50 -21.39 39.78
N GLU A 382 -40.88 -22.67 39.74
CA GLU A 382 -42.10 -23.16 40.40
C GLU A 382 -42.08 -22.90 41.91
N GLY A 383 -43.11 -22.18 42.38
CA GLY A 383 -43.25 -21.83 43.79
C GLY A 383 -42.67 -20.46 44.16
N TRP A 384 -42.20 -19.67 43.20
CA TRP A 384 -41.69 -18.31 43.43
C TRP A 384 -42.42 -17.27 42.57
N SER A 385 -42.48 -16.04 43.08
CA SER A 385 -43.14 -14.88 42.47
C SER A 385 -42.47 -13.57 42.93
N GLY A 386 -42.92 -12.42 42.43
CA GLY A 386 -42.29 -11.11 42.66
C GLY A 386 -41.56 -10.59 41.44
N GLU A 387 -41.12 -9.34 41.46
CA GLU A 387 -40.41 -8.70 40.33
C GLU A 387 -39.03 -9.34 40.10
N HIS A 388 -38.42 -9.85 41.17
CA HIS A 388 -37.10 -10.47 41.19
C HIS A 388 -37.15 -11.92 41.70
N CYS A 389 -38.34 -12.53 41.74
CA CYS A 389 -38.59 -13.88 42.24
C CYS A 389 -38.27 -14.08 43.74
N GLU A 390 -38.40 -13.02 44.52
CA GLU A 390 -38.07 -12.96 45.95
C GLU A 390 -39.18 -13.46 46.88
N ILE A 391 -40.39 -13.66 46.37
CA ILE A 391 -41.58 -14.00 47.16
C ILE A 391 -41.90 -15.50 46.99
N PRO A 392 -41.74 -16.34 48.03
CA PRO A 392 -42.14 -17.74 47.98
C PRO A 392 -43.67 -17.88 48.04
N LEU A 393 -44.23 -18.72 47.18
CA LEU A 393 -45.65 -19.01 47.15
C LEU A 393 -46.03 -19.97 48.29
N VAL A 394 -47.03 -19.58 49.08
CA VAL A 394 -47.56 -20.39 50.20
C VAL A 394 -48.13 -21.73 49.72
N VAL A 395 -48.67 -21.77 48.51
CA VAL A 395 -49.20 -22.98 47.87
C VAL A 395 -48.55 -23.11 46.49
N LYS A 396 -47.88 -24.23 46.24
CA LYS A 396 -47.31 -24.53 44.93
C LYS A 396 -48.45 -24.83 43.93
N PRO A 397 -48.55 -24.10 42.81
CA PRO A 397 -49.57 -24.38 41.81
C PRO A 397 -49.35 -25.78 41.23
N THR A 398 -50.44 -26.50 41.04
CA THR A 398 -50.42 -27.86 40.47
C THR A 398 -51.21 -27.84 39.17
N CYS A 399 -50.57 -28.20 38.06
CA CYS A 399 -51.19 -28.24 36.75
C CYS A 399 -51.54 -29.69 36.39
N SER A 400 -52.74 -29.90 35.85
CA SER A 400 -53.20 -31.22 35.39
C SER A 400 -53.83 -31.11 33.99
N PRO A 401 -53.34 -31.90 33.01
CA PRO A 401 -52.09 -32.68 33.02
C PRO A 401 -50.84 -31.81 33.23
N ALA A 402 -49.74 -32.45 33.61
CA ALA A 402 -48.45 -31.80 33.88
C ALA A 402 -47.96 -30.96 32.70
N CYS A 403 -47.27 -29.86 32.99
CA CYS A 403 -46.67 -28.98 31.98
C CYS A 403 -45.49 -29.65 31.28
N HIS A 404 -45.06 -29.08 30.14
CA HIS A 404 -43.85 -29.52 29.45
C HIS A 404 -42.62 -29.37 30.36
N PRO A 405 -41.56 -30.21 30.24
CA PRO A 405 -40.35 -30.08 31.07
C PRO A 405 -39.67 -28.71 31.01
N ASN A 406 -39.86 -27.97 29.91
CA ASN A 406 -39.35 -26.61 29.72
C ASN A 406 -40.41 -25.53 29.98
N ALA A 407 -41.40 -25.81 30.83
CA ALA A 407 -42.46 -24.89 31.22
C ALA A 407 -42.67 -24.91 32.74
N VAL A 408 -43.19 -23.80 33.26
CA VAL A 408 -43.48 -23.60 34.68
C VAL A 408 -45.00 -23.55 34.87
N CYS A 409 -45.52 -24.31 35.83
CA CYS A 409 -46.93 -24.23 36.21
C CYS A 409 -47.23 -22.95 37.00
N ARG A 410 -48.25 -22.21 36.56
CA ARG A 410 -48.77 -20.99 37.21
C ARG A 410 -50.17 -21.23 37.80
N SER A 411 -50.67 -20.27 38.57
CA SER A 411 -52.02 -20.35 39.15
C SER A 411 -53.10 -20.49 38.06
N GLY A 412 -54.16 -21.24 38.35
CA GLY A 412 -55.25 -21.45 37.39
C GLY A 412 -54.99 -22.51 36.32
N ASN A 413 -54.07 -23.46 36.53
CA ASN A 413 -53.75 -24.55 35.60
C ASN A 413 -53.15 -24.05 34.25
N VAL A 414 -52.40 -22.94 34.30
CA VAL A 414 -51.71 -22.34 33.14
C VAL A 414 -50.26 -22.78 33.13
N CYS A 415 -49.78 -23.28 31.99
CA CYS A 415 -48.37 -23.60 31.78
C CYS A 415 -47.73 -22.51 30.93
N GLU A 416 -46.54 -22.06 31.31
CA GLU A 416 -45.80 -21.01 30.60
C GLU A 416 -44.41 -21.53 30.23
N CYS A 417 -44.03 -21.45 28.95
CA CYS A 417 -42.71 -21.89 28.50
C CYS A 417 -41.59 -21.00 29.09
N SER A 418 -40.44 -21.58 29.41
CA SER A 418 -39.26 -20.83 29.85
C SER A 418 -38.73 -19.92 28.74
N LEU A 419 -37.97 -18.88 29.10
CA LEU A 419 -37.49 -17.80 28.20
C LEU A 419 -36.79 -18.24 26.90
N SER A 420 -36.28 -19.45 26.81
CA SER A 420 -35.59 -19.99 25.61
C SER A 420 -36.49 -20.87 24.73
N TYR A 421 -37.77 -20.99 25.04
CA TYR A 421 -38.70 -21.88 24.33
C TYR A 421 -40.02 -21.17 24.02
N GLU A 422 -40.59 -21.47 22.86
CA GLU A 422 -41.89 -20.94 22.45
C GLU A 422 -42.94 -22.05 22.42
N GLY A 423 -44.19 -21.70 22.76
CA GLY A 423 -45.31 -22.64 22.69
C GLY A 423 -46.43 -22.34 23.67
N ASN A 424 -47.28 -23.34 23.91
CA ASN A 424 -48.48 -23.21 24.75
C ASN A 424 -48.27 -23.70 26.20
N GLY A 425 -47.01 -23.87 26.62
CA GLY A 425 -46.63 -24.38 27.95
C GLY A 425 -46.80 -25.90 28.14
N ARG A 426 -47.57 -26.57 27.27
CA ARG A 426 -47.69 -28.05 27.25
C ARG A 426 -46.85 -28.69 26.16
N SER A 427 -46.53 -27.92 25.13
CA SER A 427 -45.51 -28.19 24.13
C SER A 427 -44.68 -26.92 24.01
N CYS A 428 -43.41 -27.00 24.40
CA CYS A 428 -42.45 -25.90 24.28
C CYS A 428 -41.30 -26.39 23.41
N THR A 429 -41.05 -25.70 22.30
CA THR A 429 -40.03 -26.07 21.29
C THR A 429 -38.96 -25.02 21.18
#